data_AF-A0A954RPB6-F1
#
_entry.id   AF-A0A954RPB6-F1
#
_cell.length_a   1.000
_cell.length_b   1.000
_cell.length_c   1.000
_cell.angle_alpha   90.00
_cell.angle_beta   90.00
_cell.angle_gamma   90.00
#
_symmetry.space_group_name_H-M   'P 1'
#
loop_
_entity.id
_entity.type
_entity.pdbx_description
1 polymer ?
#
loop_
_entity_poly.entity_id
_entity_poly.type
_entity_poly.pdbx_seq_one_letter_code
_entity_poly.pdbx_strand_id
1 'polypeptide(L)'
;MDASATSAQELLEVKLQLRRDLRCTLQSTTNKPYYQIEDPLSSHFYRIGCREWSVISRLDGRTSLLQAIWAAADGCVENAMAPLDAVSLARWLLQSRLAVVTDAWCHPYYATPPSGRKPSVWLNPAFIKIPLFNPDPLLVRCLPWLRWLLTPGAFIVWVCVVIGSLLTALTHWDDVTRPLATILAPDNWLYLLIVWVGLKGVHELFHGLVCKKYGGRVPSCGLMLILFSPVAFVDVTSSWKFRSKWQRIYTAAAGMYVELFIAAVATQVW
;
A
#
# COMPACT_ATOMS: atom_id res chain seq x y z
N MET A 1 37.54 -12.78 21.23
CA MET A 1 37.13 -13.49 19.99
C MET A 1 35.65 -13.20 19.80
N ASP A 2 35.34 -12.39 18.79
CA ASP A 2 34.03 -11.77 18.59
C ASP A 2 32.94 -12.77 18.21
N ALA A 3 31.94 -12.95 19.09
CA ALA A 3 30.74 -13.74 18.82
C ALA A 3 29.95 -13.24 17.58
N SER A 4 30.17 -11.99 17.16
CA SER A 4 29.57 -11.42 15.95
C SER A 4 30.15 -12.00 14.66
N ALA A 5 31.45 -12.32 14.64
CA ALA A 5 32.14 -12.88 13.46
C ALA A 5 31.73 -14.34 13.22
N THR A 6 31.59 -15.12 14.29
CA THR A 6 31.12 -16.51 14.26
C THR A 6 29.70 -16.59 13.70
N SER A 7 28.81 -15.68 14.10
CA SER A 7 27.43 -15.63 13.58
C SER A 7 27.33 -15.30 12.09
N ALA A 8 28.28 -14.53 11.54
CA ALA A 8 28.27 -14.13 10.14
C ALA A 8 28.77 -15.26 9.23
N GLN A 9 29.79 -16.00 9.68
CA GLN A 9 30.28 -17.19 8.97
C GLN A 9 29.24 -18.31 8.97
N GLU A 10 28.58 -18.53 10.11
CA GLU A 10 27.47 -19.49 10.19
C GLU A 10 26.35 -19.14 9.21
N LEU A 11 25.93 -17.86 9.14
CA LEU A 11 24.88 -17.41 8.22
C LEU A 11 25.22 -17.61 6.73
N LEU A 12 26.50 -17.63 6.35
CA LEU A 12 26.92 -17.87 4.97
C LEU A 12 26.73 -19.34 4.56
N GLU A 13 26.88 -20.27 5.50
CA GLU A 13 26.72 -21.71 5.25
C GLU A 13 25.27 -22.19 5.38
N VAL A 14 24.42 -21.39 6.04
CA VAL A 14 23.00 -21.73 6.24
C VAL A 14 22.24 -21.80 4.91
N LYS A 15 21.40 -22.82 4.79
CA LYS A 15 20.39 -22.93 3.74
C LYS A 15 19.12 -22.19 4.14
N LEU A 16 18.74 -21.24 3.30
CA LEU A 16 17.53 -20.44 3.44
C LEU A 16 16.55 -20.82 2.34
N GLN A 17 15.27 -20.87 2.70
CA GLN A 17 14.17 -21.01 1.76
C GLN A 17 13.29 -19.78 1.79
N LEU A 18 13.11 -19.15 0.63
CA LEU A 18 12.11 -18.08 0.48
C LEU A 18 10.70 -18.65 0.67
N ARG A 19 9.85 -17.94 1.41
CA ARG A 19 8.46 -18.36 1.66
C ARG A 19 7.69 -18.47 0.33
N ARG A 20 7.05 -19.62 0.09
CA ARG A 20 6.44 -19.97 -1.21
C ARG A 20 5.15 -19.19 -1.53
N ASP A 21 4.53 -18.59 -0.52
CA ASP A 21 3.31 -17.79 -0.67
C ASP A 21 3.60 -16.35 -1.12
N LEU A 22 4.87 -15.91 -1.07
CA LEU A 22 5.26 -14.58 -1.53
C LEU A 22 5.04 -14.41 -3.03
N ARG A 23 4.51 -13.26 -3.42
CA ARG A 23 4.35 -12.91 -4.83
C ARG A 23 5.43 -11.92 -5.23
N CYS A 24 6.27 -12.32 -6.19
CA CYS A 24 7.39 -11.52 -6.64
C CYS A 24 7.16 -11.07 -8.09
N THR A 25 7.14 -9.77 -8.31
CA THR A 25 6.90 -9.18 -9.64
C THR A 25 8.03 -8.26 -10.05
N LEU A 26 8.55 -8.43 -11.27
CA LEU A 26 9.49 -7.50 -11.87
C LEU A 26 8.76 -6.22 -12.29
N GLN A 27 9.28 -5.08 -11.86
CA GLN A 27 8.80 -3.75 -12.20
C GLN A 27 9.93 -2.98 -12.87
N SER A 28 9.62 -2.27 -13.95
CA SER A 28 10.55 -1.38 -14.62
C SER A 28 10.11 0.06 -14.40
N THR A 29 10.92 0.83 -13.67
CA THR A 29 10.85 2.29 -13.67
C THR A 29 11.88 2.81 -14.66
N THR A 30 11.64 4.00 -15.22
CA THR A 30 12.47 4.70 -16.22
C THR A 30 13.97 4.81 -15.94
N ASN A 31 14.48 4.40 -14.78
CA ASN A 31 15.90 4.45 -14.46
C ASN A 31 16.57 3.13 -14.08
N LYS A 32 15.90 2.16 -13.42
CA LYS A 32 16.45 0.80 -13.14
C LYS A 32 15.32 -0.21 -12.87
N PRO A 33 15.43 -1.46 -13.36
CA PRO A 33 14.51 -2.54 -13.00
C PRO A 33 14.65 -2.93 -11.52
N TYR A 34 13.54 -3.30 -10.89
CA TYR A 34 13.49 -3.78 -9.51
C TYR A 34 12.42 -4.85 -9.34
N TYR A 35 12.58 -5.70 -8.33
CA TYR A 35 11.60 -6.70 -7.93
C TYR A 35 10.77 -6.18 -6.75
N GLN A 36 9.46 -6.36 -6.83
CA GLN A 36 8.53 -6.07 -5.74
C GLN A 36 8.06 -7.39 -5.13
N ILE A 37 8.34 -7.59 -3.85
CA ILE A 37 7.86 -8.73 -3.05
C ILE A 37 6.60 -8.30 -2.30
N GLU A 38 5.50 -9.02 -2.51
CA GLU A 38 4.25 -8.91 -1.74
C GLU A 38 4.17 -10.07 -0.75
N ASP A 39 4.00 -9.74 0.53
CA ASP A 39 3.55 -10.68 1.55
C ASP A 39 2.01 -10.67 1.58
N PRO A 40 1.33 -11.75 1.10
CA PRO A 40 -0.13 -11.77 1.03
C PRO A 40 -0.80 -11.87 2.39
N LEU A 41 -0.08 -12.27 3.45
CA LEU A 41 -0.63 -12.43 4.81
C LEU A 41 -0.57 -11.12 5.59
N SER A 42 0.45 -10.30 5.35
CA SER A 42 0.67 -9.05 6.08
C SER A 42 0.37 -7.80 5.24
N SER A 43 0.06 -7.94 3.94
CA SER A 43 -0.11 -6.82 2.98
C SER A 43 1.09 -5.87 2.89
N HIS A 44 2.29 -6.33 3.30
CA HIS A 44 3.52 -5.56 3.17
C HIS A 44 4.12 -5.71 1.78
N PHE A 45 4.74 -4.63 1.31
CA PHE A 45 5.43 -4.56 0.03
C PHE A 45 6.89 -4.18 0.24
N TYR A 46 7.78 -4.93 -0.38
CA TYR A 46 9.21 -4.68 -0.33
C TYR A 46 9.75 -4.46 -1.73
N ARG A 47 10.62 -3.47 -1.89
CA ARG A 47 11.31 -3.18 -3.14
C ARG A 47 12.75 -3.65 -3.03
N ILE A 48 13.16 -4.48 -3.98
CA ILE A 48 14.47 -5.14 -4.00
C ILE A 48 15.12 -4.93 -5.37
N GLY A 49 16.42 -4.65 -5.40
CA GLY A 49 17.15 -4.49 -6.65
C GLY A 49 17.34 -5.82 -7.39
N CYS A 50 17.80 -5.73 -8.64
CA CYS A 50 18.07 -6.94 -9.44
C CYS A 50 19.22 -7.77 -8.86
N ARG A 51 20.25 -7.10 -8.32
CA ARG A 51 21.38 -7.75 -7.64
C ARG A 51 20.91 -8.58 -6.45
N GLU A 52 20.13 -7.99 -5.54
CA GLU A 52 19.63 -8.71 -4.38
C GLU A 52 18.66 -9.83 -4.79
N TRP A 53 17.80 -9.60 -5.79
CA TRP A 53 16.89 -10.63 -6.31
C TRP A 53 17.62 -11.84 -6.92
N SER A 54 18.77 -11.62 -7.56
CA SER A 54 19.58 -12.70 -8.13
C SER A 54 20.01 -13.71 -7.07
N VAL A 55 20.33 -13.26 -5.86
CA VAL A 55 20.66 -14.12 -4.71
C VAL A 55 19.38 -14.73 -4.13
N ILE A 56 18.35 -13.90 -3.87
CA ILE A 56 17.08 -14.34 -3.24
C ILE A 56 16.38 -15.43 -4.04
N SER A 57 16.36 -15.32 -5.37
CA SER A 57 15.72 -16.29 -6.26
C SER A 57 16.36 -17.68 -6.23
N ARG A 58 17.57 -17.80 -5.67
CA ARG A 58 18.31 -19.06 -5.49
C ARG A 58 18.14 -19.66 -4.08
N LEU A 59 17.46 -18.96 -3.17
CA LEU A 59 17.19 -19.44 -1.80
C LEU A 59 16.03 -20.44 -1.81
N ASP A 60 16.33 -21.68 -2.19
CA ASP A 60 15.37 -22.78 -2.35
C ASP A 60 15.30 -23.74 -1.15
N GLY A 61 16.16 -23.52 -0.14
CA GLY A 61 16.35 -24.39 1.02
C GLY A 61 17.37 -25.51 0.82
N ARG A 62 18.00 -25.58 -0.36
CA ARG A 62 19.05 -26.56 -0.68
C ARG A 62 20.41 -25.87 -0.87
N THR A 63 20.38 -24.69 -1.45
CA THR A 63 21.54 -23.85 -1.74
C THR A 63 21.93 -23.05 -0.49
N SER A 64 23.20 -23.09 -0.09
CA SER A 64 23.70 -22.22 0.99
C SER A 64 23.76 -20.77 0.52
N LEU A 65 23.75 -19.81 1.45
CA LEU A 65 23.86 -18.40 1.10
C LEU A 65 25.15 -18.09 0.32
N LEU A 66 26.26 -18.72 0.70
CA LEU A 66 27.54 -18.63 -0.02
C LEU A 66 27.44 -19.16 -1.46
N GLN A 67 26.81 -20.32 -1.65
CA GLN A 67 26.59 -20.86 -2.99
C GLN A 67 25.67 -19.96 -3.83
N ALA A 68 24.65 -19.36 -3.20
CA ALA A 68 23.71 -18.46 -3.87
C ALA A 68 24.40 -17.18 -4.37
N ILE A 69 25.33 -16.59 -3.60
CA ILE A 69 26.08 -15.41 -4.05
C ILE A 69 27.07 -15.73 -5.18
N TRP A 70 27.73 -16.89 -5.13
CA TRP A 70 28.62 -17.32 -6.21
C TRP A 70 27.85 -17.60 -7.48
N ALA A 71 26.74 -18.36 -7.41
CA ALA A 71 25.90 -18.64 -8.57
C ALA A 71 25.22 -17.37 -9.13
N ALA A 72 25.04 -16.33 -8.32
CA ALA A 72 24.57 -15.01 -8.78
C ALA A 72 25.67 -14.25 -9.54
N ALA A 73 26.91 -14.26 -9.01
CA ALA A 73 28.07 -13.63 -9.63
C ALA A 73 28.46 -14.30 -10.96
N ASP A 74 28.42 -15.63 -11.03
CA ASP A 74 28.75 -16.40 -12.24
C ASP A 74 27.78 -16.09 -13.40
N GLY A 75 26.51 -15.81 -13.08
CA GLY A 75 25.51 -15.47 -14.08
C GLY A 75 25.62 -14.03 -14.61
N CYS A 76 26.14 -13.10 -13.81
CA CYS A 76 26.34 -11.71 -14.19
C CYS A 76 27.22 -10.98 -13.15
N VAL A 77 28.29 -10.33 -13.61
CA VAL A 77 29.22 -9.59 -12.74
C VAL A 77 28.52 -8.46 -11.97
N GLU A 78 27.52 -7.80 -12.57
CA GLU A 78 26.73 -6.75 -11.90
C GLU A 78 25.91 -7.27 -10.70
N ASN A 79 25.68 -8.58 -10.64
CA ASN A 79 24.99 -9.25 -9.55
C ASN A 79 25.93 -9.71 -8.42
N ALA A 80 27.25 -9.54 -8.58
CA ALA A 80 28.20 -9.91 -7.55
C ALA A 80 27.91 -9.14 -6.24
N MET A 81 27.83 -9.89 -5.14
CA MET A 81 27.51 -9.37 -3.81
C MET A 81 28.60 -9.77 -2.84
N ALA A 82 29.08 -8.81 -2.03
CA ALA A 82 30.04 -9.10 -0.98
C ALA A 82 29.41 -10.01 0.09
N PRO A 83 30.16 -10.92 0.73
CA PRO A 83 29.62 -11.81 1.76
C PRO A 83 28.93 -11.07 2.91
N LEU A 84 29.45 -9.91 3.32
CA LEU A 84 28.85 -9.09 4.38
C LEU A 84 27.49 -8.50 3.98
N ASP A 85 27.33 -8.09 2.72
CA ASP A 85 26.06 -7.61 2.18
C ASP A 85 25.04 -8.75 2.14
N ALA A 86 25.48 -9.95 1.75
CA ALA A 86 24.64 -11.14 1.71
C ALA A 86 24.16 -11.56 3.12
N VAL A 87 25.04 -11.51 4.12
CA VAL A 87 24.66 -11.75 5.53
C VAL A 87 23.64 -10.71 6.00
N SER A 88 23.81 -9.44 5.63
CA SER A 88 22.86 -8.38 5.94
C SER A 88 21.50 -8.61 5.27
N LEU A 89 21.50 -9.03 4.00
CA LEU A 89 20.31 -9.41 3.26
C LEU A 89 19.59 -10.61 3.89
N ALA A 90 20.33 -11.65 4.28
CA ALA A 90 19.80 -12.83 4.96
C ALA A 90 19.16 -12.48 6.31
N ARG A 91 19.83 -11.65 7.13
CA ARG A 91 19.25 -11.15 8.39
C ARG A 91 17.96 -10.39 8.15
N TRP A 92 17.94 -9.51 7.16
CA TRP A 92 16.73 -8.75 6.81
C TRP A 92 15.57 -9.67 6.37
N LEU A 93 15.85 -10.70 5.55
CA LEU A 93 14.85 -11.69 5.14
C LEU A 93 14.27 -12.47 6.32
N LEU A 94 15.11 -12.88 7.27
CA LEU A 94 14.69 -13.61 8.47
C LEU A 94 13.90 -12.70 9.43
N GLN A 95 14.37 -11.47 9.68
CA GLN A 95 13.68 -10.49 10.52
C GLN A 95 12.32 -10.09 9.94
N SER A 96 12.26 -9.90 8.62
CA SER A 96 11.01 -9.59 7.89
C SER A 96 10.13 -10.83 7.66
N ARG A 97 10.59 -12.02 8.09
CA ARG A 97 9.88 -13.31 7.94
C ARG A 97 9.52 -13.66 6.49
N LEU A 98 10.36 -13.25 5.55
CA LEU A 98 10.27 -13.56 4.13
C LEU A 98 10.97 -14.87 3.78
N ALA A 99 11.93 -15.31 4.58
CA ALA A 99 12.63 -16.58 4.42
C ALA A 99 12.62 -17.39 5.73
N VAL A 100 12.83 -18.70 5.60
CA VAL A 100 12.92 -19.66 6.70
C VAL A 100 14.23 -20.42 6.58
N VAL A 101 14.85 -20.74 7.70
CA VAL A 101 16.04 -21.61 7.76
C VAL A 101 15.59 -23.06 7.58
N THR A 102 16.20 -23.77 6.63
CA THR A 102 15.87 -25.19 6.36
C THR A 102 16.81 -26.18 7.02
N ASP A 103 17.97 -25.75 7.52
CA ASP A 103 18.89 -26.62 8.25
C ASP A 103 18.40 -26.86 9.69
N ALA A 104 18.18 -28.14 10.02
CA ALA A 104 17.68 -28.60 11.33
C ALA A 104 18.63 -28.33 12.51
N TRP A 105 19.85 -27.84 12.24
CA TRP A 105 20.91 -27.61 13.24
C TRP A 105 21.02 -26.16 13.73
N CYS A 106 20.19 -25.25 13.22
CA CYS A 106 20.23 -23.86 13.68
C CYS A 106 19.45 -23.66 14.99
N HIS A 107 20.14 -23.04 15.94
CA HIS A 107 19.66 -22.54 17.24
C HIS A 107 18.14 -22.27 17.33
N PRO A 108 17.50 -22.52 18.49
CA PRO A 108 16.07 -22.27 18.73
C PRO A 108 15.60 -20.82 18.44
N TYR A 109 16.53 -19.91 18.21
CA TYR A 109 16.27 -18.55 17.72
C TYR A 109 15.60 -18.51 16.32
N TYR A 110 15.83 -19.51 15.47
CA TYR A 110 15.29 -19.55 14.08
C TYR A 110 14.37 -20.75 13.79
N ALA A 111 14.35 -21.78 14.66
CA ALA A 111 13.65 -23.04 14.44
C ALA A 111 12.19 -23.06 14.92
N THR A 112 11.56 -21.92 15.21
CA THR A 112 10.14 -21.92 15.63
C THR A 112 9.24 -21.82 14.40
N PRO A 113 8.59 -22.90 13.94
CA PRO A 113 7.48 -22.76 12.99
C PRO A 113 6.40 -21.92 13.66
N PRO A 114 5.72 -21.02 12.92
CA PRO A 114 4.74 -20.14 13.54
C PRO A 114 3.55 -20.98 14.02
N SER A 115 3.51 -21.25 15.32
CA SER A 115 2.25 -21.39 16.03
C SER A 115 1.41 -20.14 15.70
N GLY A 116 0.18 -20.36 15.27
CA GLY A 116 -0.72 -19.32 14.79
C GLY A 116 -0.73 -18.14 15.74
N ARG A 117 -0.04 -17.06 15.36
CA ARG A 117 0.01 -15.85 16.17
C ARG A 117 -1.14 -14.97 15.75
N LYS A 118 -2.08 -14.79 16.68
CA LYS A 118 -2.92 -13.60 16.74
C LYS A 118 -2.00 -12.38 16.56
N PRO A 119 -2.36 -11.40 15.70
CA PRO A 119 -1.49 -10.27 15.41
C PRO A 119 -1.16 -9.58 16.73
N SER A 120 0.12 -9.62 17.11
CA SER A 120 0.63 -8.81 18.20
C SER A 120 0.62 -7.37 17.69
N VAL A 121 -0.52 -6.70 17.81
CA VAL A 121 -0.62 -5.26 17.66
C VAL A 121 0.18 -4.69 18.83
N TRP A 122 1.47 -4.43 18.60
CA TRP A 122 2.12 -3.38 19.35
C TRP A 122 1.32 -2.13 19.01
N LEU A 123 0.40 -1.77 19.91
CA LEU A 123 -0.40 -0.56 19.81
C LEU A 123 0.60 0.57 19.87
N ASN A 124 1.09 1.01 18.72
CA ASN A 124 1.63 2.34 18.61
C ASN A 124 0.42 3.25 18.84
N PRO A 125 0.30 3.93 20.00
CA PRO A 125 -0.87 4.74 20.30
C PRO A 125 -1.02 5.89 19.30
N ALA A 126 0.04 6.22 18.54
CA ALA A 126 -0.03 7.19 17.45
C ALA A 126 -0.72 6.65 16.19
N PHE A 127 -0.84 5.33 15.99
CA PHE A 127 -1.40 4.71 14.78
C PHE A 127 -2.20 3.45 15.12
N ILE A 128 -3.45 3.62 15.52
CA ILE A 128 -4.37 2.49 15.78
C ILE A 128 -5.28 2.32 14.56
N LYS A 129 -5.18 1.17 13.89
CA LYS A 129 -6.06 0.82 12.77
C LYS A 129 -7.21 -0.06 13.25
N ILE A 130 -8.44 0.40 13.02
CA ILE A 130 -9.68 -0.29 13.36
C ILE A 130 -10.40 -0.65 12.05
N PRO A 131 -10.15 -1.84 11.47
CA PRO A 131 -10.87 -2.28 10.29
C PRO A 131 -12.33 -2.51 10.66
N LEU A 132 -13.26 -1.87 9.94
CA LEU A 132 -14.70 -2.00 10.20
C LEU A 132 -15.31 -3.14 9.38
N PHE A 133 -15.04 -3.17 8.07
CA PHE A 133 -15.55 -4.20 7.17
C PHE A 133 -14.68 -4.33 5.91
N ASN A 134 -14.96 -5.36 5.11
CA ASN A 134 -14.33 -5.57 3.81
C ASN A 134 -15.23 -4.98 2.70
N PRO A 135 -14.82 -3.87 2.04
CA PRO A 135 -15.62 -3.24 1.00
C PRO A 135 -15.46 -3.91 -0.38
N ASP A 136 -14.52 -4.85 -0.55
CA ASP A 136 -14.20 -5.44 -1.87
C ASP A 136 -15.44 -5.99 -2.59
N PRO A 137 -16.34 -6.79 -1.96
CA PRO A 137 -17.52 -7.31 -2.63
C PRO A 137 -18.50 -6.23 -3.08
N LEU A 138 -18.67 -5.18 -2.26
CA LEU A 138 -19.51 -4.03 -2.59
C LEU A 138 -18.92 -3.29 -3.79
N LEU A 139 -17.62 -3.01 -3.77
CA LEU A 139 -16.94 -2.29 -4.86
C LEU A 139 -16.99 -3.07 -6.18
N VAL A 140 -16.84 -4.40 -6.14
CA VAL A 140 -17.00 -5.25 -7.34
C VAL A 140 -18.41 -5.16 -7.91
N ARG A 141 -19.45 -5.13 -7.05
CA ARG A 141 -20.85 -4.97 -7.49
C ARG A 141 -21.15 -3.59 -8.04
N CYS A 142 -20.61 -2.54 -7.43
CA CYS A 142 -20.83 -1.16 -7.86
C CYS A 142 -20.02 -0.76 -9.10
N LEU A 143 -18.87 -1.40 -9.32
CA LEU A 143 -17.93 -1.03 -10.39
C LEU A 143 -18.57 -0.99 -11.79
N PRO A 144 -19.37 -1.97 -12.25
CA PRO A 144 -20.01 -1.90 -13.56
C PRO A 144 -20.90 -0.66 -13.72
N TRP A 145 -21.66 -0.31 -12.69
CA TRP A 145 -22.60 0.82 -12.68
C TRP A 145 -21.91 2.18 -12.61
N LEU A 146 -20.74 2.23 -11.98
CA LEU A 146 -19.96 3.47 -11.81
C LEU A 146 -18.80 3.58 -12.79
N ARG A 147 -18.59 2.57 -13.65
CA ARG A 147 -17.45 2.54 -14.59
C ARG A 147 -17.46 3.72 -15.55
N TRP A 148 -18.66 4.18 -15.94
CA TRP A 148 -18.82 5.31 -16.85
C TRP A 148 -18.26 6.61 -16.28
N LEU A 149 -18.37 6.84 -14.96
CA LEU A 149 -17.78 8.00 -14.25
C LEU A 149 -16.26 8.05 -14.36
N LEU A 150 -15.62 6.91 -14.63
CA LEU A 150 -14.17 6.78 -14.68
C LEU A 150 -13.63 6.84 -16.13
N THR A 151 -14.44 7.27 -17.09
CA THR A 151 -14.06 7.39 -18.51
C THR A 151 -13.50 8.77 -18.82
N PRO A 152 -12.71 8.94 -19.90
CA PRO A 152 -12.27 10.26 -20.35
C PRO A 152 -13.43 11.22 -20.65
N GLY A 153 -14.56 10.71 -21.18
CA GLY A 153 -15.76 11.51 -21.41
C GLY A 153 -16.36 12.05 -20.12
N ALA A 154 -16.50 11.21 -19.09
CA ALA A 154 -16.94 11.67 -17.77
C ALA A 154 -15.95 12.66 -17.13
N PHE A 155 -14.66 12.53 -17.39
CA PHE A 155 -13.67 13.52 -16.95
C PHE A 155 -13.90 14.89 -17.61
N ILE A 156 -14.24 14.95 -18.90
CA ILE A 156 -14.58 16.22 -19.56
C ILE A 156 -15.82 16.84 -18.91
N VAL A 157 -16.88 16.06 -18.69
CA VAL A 157 -18.09 16.53 -18.00
C VAL A 157 -17.75 17.05 -16.60
N TRP A 158 -16.93 16.31 -15.85
CA TRP A 158 -16.44 16.74 -14.54
C TRP A 158 -15.72 18.09 -14.61
N VAL A 159 -14.82 18.28 -15.59
CA VAL A 159 -14.10 19.55 -15.78
C VAL A 159 -15.08 20.69 -16.08
N CYS A 160 -16.05 20.48 -16.97
CA CYS A 160 -17.05 21.49 -17.29
C CYS A 160 -17.88 21.90 -16.07
N VAL A 161 -18.31 20.92 -15.25
CA VAL A 161 -19.08 21.18 -14.03
C VAL A 161 -18.26 21.94 -12.99
N VAL A 162 -17.00 21.53 -12.75
CA VAL A 162 -16.11 22.18 -11.78
C VAL A 162 -15.71 23.59 -12.21
N ILE A 163 -15.38 23.80 -13.50
CA ILE A 163 -15.08 25.15 -14.00
C ILE A 163 -16.34 26.02 -13.94
N GLY A 164 -17.50 25.48 -14.35
CA GLY A 164 -18.77 26.17 -14.26
C GLY A 164 -19.09 26.60 -12.82
N SER A 165 -18.94 25.70 -11.84
CA SER A 165 -19.19 26.02 -10.43
C SER A 165 -18.22 27.03 -9.88
N LEU A 166 -16.95 26.99 -10.30
CA LEU A 166 -15.97 28.00 -9.94
C LEU A 166 -16.36 29.38 -10.46
N LEU A 167 -16.82 29.48 -11.71
CA LEU A 167 -17.30 30.74 -12.28
C LEU A 167 -18.55 31.24 -11.56
N THR A 168 -19.51 30.36 -11.24
CA THR A 168 -20.70 30.71 -10.45
C THR A 168 -20.30 31.24 -9.06
N ALA A 169 -19.39 30.56 -8.36
CA ALA A 169 -18.90 30.98 -7.04
C ALA A 169 -18.18 32.33 -7.08
N LEU A 170 -17.39 32.60 -8.13
CA LEU A 170 -16.69 33.88 -8.30
C LEU A 170 -17.63 35.03 -8.65
N THR A 171 -18.71 34.76 -9.40
CA THR A 171 -19.71 35.77 -9.75
C THR A 171 -20.65 36.10 -8.58
N HIS A 172 -20.92 35.12 -7.71
CA HIS A 172 -21.76 35.26 -6.51
C HIS A 172 -20.90 35.22 -5.23
N TRP A 173 -19.77 35.92 -5.25
CA TRP A 173 -18.77 35.85 -4.17
C TRP A 173 -19.32 36.26 -2.81
N ASP A 174 -20.21 37.25 -2.78
CA ASP A 174 -20.85 37.73 -1.55
C ASP A 174 -21.75 36.66 -0.93
N ASP A 175 -22.46 35.89 -1.76
CA ASP A 175 -23.31 34.80 -1.28
C ASP A 175 -22.46 33.66 -0.70
N VAL A 176 -21.33 33.34 -1.33
CA VAL A 176 -20.39 32.31 -0.84
C VAL A 176 -19.76 32.71 0.50
N THR A 177 -19.42 33.99 0.67
CA THR A 177 -18.67 34.47 1.84
C THR A 177 -19.53 34.82 3.03
N ARG A 178 -20.77 35.29 2.81
CA ARG A 178 -21.68 35.70 3.89
C ARG A 178 -21.96 34.61 4.95
N PRO A 179 -22.18 33.33 4.60
CA PRO A 179 -22.39 32.26 5.57
C PRO A 179 -21.14 31.83 6.33
N LEU A 180 -19.93 32.21 5.90
CA LEU A 180 -18.69 31.73 6.52
C LEU A 180 -18.55 32.12 8.00
N ALA A 181 -19.15 33.25 8.40
CA ALA A 181 -19.15 33.69 9.80
C ALA A 181 -20.01 32.81 10.70
N THR A 182 -21.06 32.17 10.16
CA THR A 182 -22.02 31.37 10.93
C THR A 182 -21.90 29.88 10.67
N ILE A 183 -21.12 29.44 9.68
CA ILE A 183 -21.00 28.02 9.32
C ILE A 183 -20.54 27.16 10.49
N LEU A 184 -19.66 27.67 11.36
CA LEU A 184 -19.16 26.96 12.55
C LEU A 184 -20.02 27.16 13.81
N ALA A 185 -21.16 27.84 13.70
CA ALA A 185 -22.08 28.00 14.82
C ALA A 185 -22.55 26.63 15.36
N PRO A 186 -22.77 26.48 16.68
CA PRO A 186 -23.18 25.21 17.28
C PRO A 186 -24.41 24.56 16.63
N ASP A 187 -25.37 25.37 16.19
CA ASP A 187 -26.59 24.93 15.51
C ASP A 187 -26.29 24.16 14.21
N ASN A 188 -25.13 24.41 13.60
CA ASN A 188 -24.70 23.77 12.36
C ASN A 188 -23.86 22.50 12.59
N TRP A 189 -23.43 22.19 13.83
CA TRP A 189 -22.48 21.11 14.08
C TRP A 189 -23.00 19.74 13.66
N LEU A 190 -24.28 19.44 13.86
CA LEU A 190 -24.86 18.17 13.44
C LEU A 190 -24.84 18.03 11.91
N TYR A 191 -25.21 19.09 11.19
CA TYR A 191 -25.19 19.10 9.72
C TYR A 191 -23.76 18.97 9.19
N LEU A 192 -22.82 19.73 9.76
CA LEU A 192 -21.40 19.63 9.40
C LEU A 192 -20.85 18.22 9.64
N LEU A 193 -21.19 17.59 10.76
CA LEU A 193 -20.76 16.23 11.06
C LEU A 193 -21.32 15.23 10.03
N ILE A 194 -22.61 15.30 9.70
CA ILE A 194 -23.24 14.41 8.71
C ILE A 194 -22.60 14.59 7.33
N VAL A 195 -22.44 15.84 6.89
CA VAL A 195 -21.81 16.15 5.59
C VAL A 195 -20.36 15.67 5.57
N TRP A 196 -19.60 15.91 6.64
CA TRP A 196 -18.20 15.50 6.75
C TRP A 196 -18.05 13.97 6.71
N VAL A 197 -18.83 13.23 7.52
CA VAL A 197 -18.81 11.76 7.53
C VAL A 197 -19.25 11.21 6.17
N GLY A 198 -20.30 11.78 5.57
CA GLY A 198 -20.80 11.37 4.25
C GLY A 198 -19.76 11.58 3.16
N LEU A 199 -19.17 12.77 3.07
CA LEU A 199 -18.12 13.10 2.09
C LEU A 199 -16.90 12.21 2.27
N LYS A 200 -16.43 11.99 3.50
CA LYS A 200 -15.28 11.12 3.75
C LYS A 200 -15.57 9.65 3.45
N GLY A 201 -16.78 9.18 3.72
CA GLY A 201 -17.22 7.86 3.30
C GLY A 201 -17.15 7.69 1.78
N VAL A 202 -17.69 8.66 1.03
CA VAL A 202 -17.63 8.65 -0.44
C VAL A 202 -16.19 8.77 -0.95
N HIS A 203 -15.36 9.63 -0.34
CA HIS A 203 -13.95 9.83 -0.67
C HIS A 203 -13.17 8.52 -0.62
N GLU A 204 -13.23 7.82 0.52
CA GLU A 204 -12.54 6.55 0.72
C GLU A 204 -13.09 5.46 -0.22
N LEU A 205 -14.42 5.38 -0.40
CA LEU A 205 -15.01 4.41 -1.31
C LEU A 205 -14.58 4.64 -2.77
N PHE A 206 -14.37 5.90 -3.19
CA PHE A 206 -13.93 6.21 -4.55
C PHE A 206 -12.46 5.84 -4.78
N HIS A 207 -11.59 6.01 -3.78
CA HIS A 207 -10.24 5.41 -3.82
C HIS A 207 -10.31 3.90 -4.06
N GLY A 208 -11.17 3.20 -3.29
CA GLY A 208 -11.41 1.77 -3.46
C GLY A 208 -11.91 1.43 -4.87
N LEU A 209 -12.89 2.17 -5.38
CA LEU A 209 -13.50 1.96 -6.69
C LEU A 209 -12.48 2.07 -7.84
N VAL A 210 -11.64 3.12 -7.82
CA VAL A 210 -10.58 3.31 -8.82
C VAL A 210 -9.50 2.24 -8.68
N CYS A 211 -9.16 1.85 -7.45
CA CYS A 211 -8.25 0.73 -7.21
C CYS A 211 -8.80 -0.57 -7.83
N LYS A 212 -10.08 -0.89 -7.64
CA LYS A 212 -10.75 -2.05 -8.25
C LYS A 212 -10.78 -1.99 -9.77
N LYS A 213 -11.04 -0.81 -10.36
CA LYS A 213 -11.02 -0.60 -11.83
C LYS A 213 -9.72 -1.09 -12.46
N TYR A 214 -8.59 -0.87 -11.78
CA TYR A 214 -7.26 -1.28 -12.25
C TYR A 214 -6.81 -2.66 -11.77
N GLY A 215 -7.73 -3.47 -11.22
CA GLY A 215 -7.47 -4.84 -10.80
C GLY A 215 -6.88 -4.97 -9.40
N GLY A 216 -6.91 -3.90 -8.60
CA GLY A 216 -6.51 -3.92 -7.20
C GLY A 216 -7.46 -4.74 -6.32
N ARG A 217 -6.96 -5.14 -5.14
CA ARG A 217 -7.76 -5.68 -4.04
C ARG A 217 -7.92 -4.62 -2.95
N VAL A 218 -9.10 -4.57 -2.34
CA VAL A 218 -9.44 -3.61 -1.29
C VAL A 218 -9.92 -4.37 -0.05
N PRO A 219 -9.01 -5.00 0.71
CA PRO A 219 -9.37 -6.02 1.70
C PRO A 219 -10.05 -5.44 2.95
N SER A 220 -9.88 -4.15 3.23
CA SER A 220 -10.44 -3.51 4.41
C SER A 220 -10.71 -2.03 4.21
N CYS A 221 -11.70 -1.51 4.91
CA CYS A 221 -11.87 -0.09 5.18
C CYS A 221 -12.31 0.10 6.64
N GLY A 222 -12.09 1.28 7.20
CA GLY A 222 -12.49 1.55 8.57
C GLY A 222 -12.01 2.90 9.08
N LEU A 223 -11.66 2.94 10.36
CA LEU A 223 -11.13 4.13 11.03
C LEU A 223 -9.68 3.89 11.46
N MET A 224 -8.85 4.90 11.26
CA MET A 224 -7.49 4.96 11.76
C MET A 224 -7.39 6.14 12.72
N LEU A 225 -6.91 5.88 13.93
CA LEU A 225 -6.60 6.92 14.90
C LEU A 225 -5.16 7.36 14.69
N ILE A 226 -4.98 8.59 14.21
CA ILE A 226 -3.67 9.26 14.16
C ILE A 226 -3.63 10.22 15.33
N LEU A 227 -2.81 9.95 16.36
CA LEU A 227 -2.76 10.77 17.58
C LEU A 227 -4.15 11.03 18.19
N PHE A 228 -4.97 9.97 18.31
CA PHE A 228 -6.37 10.01 18.76
C PHE A 228 -7.37 10.74 17.83
N SER A 229 -6.92 11.30 16.70
CA SER A 229 -7.81 11.86 15.69
C SER A 229 -8.34 10.77 14.76
N PRO A 230 -9.67 10.56 14.66
CA PRO A 230 -10.25 9.56 13.76
C PRO A 230 -10.20 10.03 12.31
N VAL A 231 -9.58 9.20 11.47
CA VAL A 231 -9.49 9.38 10.03
C VAL A 231 -10.06 8.14 9.36
N ALA A 232 -10.99 8.32 8.43
CA ALA A 232 -11.47 7.21 7.61
C ALA A 232 -10.33 6.67 6.73
N PHE A 233 -10.31 5.36 6.48
CA PHE A 233 -9.35 4.78 5.56
C PHE A 233 -9.98 3.68 4.71
N VAL A 234 -9.50 3.55 3.47
CA VAL A 234 -9.63 2.35 2.65
C VAL A 234 -8.24 1.77 2.32
N ASP A 235 -8.09 0.45 2.41
CA ASP A 235 -6.83 -0.21 2.06
C ASP A 235 -6.72 -0.36 0.53
N VAL A 236 -6.09 0.63 -0.10
CA VAL A 236 -5.72 0.61 -1.52
C VAL A 236 -4.23 0.30 -1.73
N THR A 237 -3.58 -0.35 -0.77
CA THR A 237 -2.13 -0.68 -0.84
C THR A 237 -1.81 -1.57 -2.06
N SER A 238 -2.80 -2.34 -2.56
CA SER A 238 -2.63 -3.09 -3.79
C SER A 238 -2.32 -2.21 -5.03
N SER A 239 -2.64 -0.91 -4.99
CA SER A 239 -2.32 0.04 -6.06
C SER A 239 -0.82 0.20 -6.32
N TRP A 240 0.03 -0.07 -5.32
CA TRP A 240 1.48 -0.06 -5.49
C TRP A 240 1.98 -1.03 -6.58
N LYS A 241 1.22 -2.08 -6.90
CA LYS A 241 1.52 -3.06 -7.95
C LYS A 241 1.27 -2.56 -9.37
N PHE A 242 0.49 -1.48 -9.52
CA PHE A 242 0.11 -1.00 -10.84
C PHE A 242 1.36 -0.55 -11.60
N ARG A 243 1.56 -1.14 -12.79
CA ARG A 243 2.71 -0.84 -13.65
C ARG A 243 2.72 0.62 -14.09
N SER A 244 1.54 1.18 -14.37
CA SER A 244 1.40 2.57 -14.80
C SER A 244 1.40 3.52 -13.61
N LYS A 245 2.31 4.50 -13.63
CA LYS A 245 2.32 5.58 -12.62
C LYS A 245 1.01 6.37 -12.62
N TRP A 246 0.35 6.51 -13.77
CA TRP A 246 -0.90 7.25 -13.89
C TRP A 246 -2.08 6.53 -13.23
N GLN A 247 -2.08 5.19 -13.22
CA GLN A 247 -3.10 4.42 -12.49
C GLN A 247 -2.96 4.61 -10.98
N ARG A 248 -1.72 4.68 -10.49
CA ARG A 248 -1.42 4.96 -9.07
C ARG A 248 -1.84 6.37 -8.69
N ILE A 249 -1.46 7.36 -9.50
CA ILE A 249 -1.84 8.77 -9.30
C ILE A 249 -3.36 8.90 -9.27
N TYR A 250 -4.06 8.31 -10.24
CA TYR A 250 -5.51 8.42 -10.27
C TYR A 250 -6.18 7.73 -9.09
N THR A 251 -5.67 6.56 -8.67
CA THR A 251 -6.17 5.90 -7.46
C THR A 251 -5.95 6.78 -6.22
N ALA A 252 -4.80 7.45 -6.10
CA ALA A 252 -4.51 8.37 -5.01
C ALA A 252 -5.28 9.70 -5.07
N ALA A 253 -5.76 10.11 -6.25
CA ALA A 253 -6.53 11.36 -6.44
C ALA A 253 -8.05 11.14 -6.47
N ALA A 254 -8.51 9.89 -6.49
CA ALA A 254 -9.91 9.52 -6.68
C ALA A 254 -10.86 10.13 -5.63
N GLY A 255 -10.45 10.18 -4.36
CA GLY A 255 -11.23 10.80 -3.30
C GLY A 255 -11.46 12.29 -3.54
N MET A 256 -10.41 13.05 -3.85
CA MET A 256 -10.55 14.48 -4.16
C MET A 256 -11.35 14.71 -5.45
N TYR A 257 -11.21 13.84 -6.44
CA TYR A 257 -11.98 13.91 -7.68
C TYR A 257 -13.50 13.88 -7.41
N VAL A 258 -13.97 12.97 -6.55
CA VAL A 258 -15.40 12.88 -6.23
C VAL A 258 -15.86 13.98 -5.28
N GLU A 259 -15.05 14.37 -4.29
CA GLU A 259 -15.38 15.48 -3.37
C GLU A 259 -15.55 16.80 -4.12
N LEU A 260 -14.63 17.12 -5.04
CA LEU A 260 -14.72 18.32 -5.87
C LEU A 260 -15.94 18.31 -6.78
N PHE A 261 -16.33 17.14 -7.31
CA PHE A 261 -17.54 17.03 -8.12
C PHE A 261 -18.80 17.30 -7.29
N ILE A 262 -18.89 16.70 -6.09
CA ILE A 262 -20.01 16.90 -5.18
C ILE A 262 -20.10 18.37 -4.76
N ALA A 263 -18.97 18.99 -4.42
CA ALA A 263 -18.91 20.41 -4.10
C ALA A 263 -19.38 21.27 -5.28
N ALA A 264 -18.91 20.99 -6.50
CA ALA A 264 -19.29 21.73 -7.69
C ALA A 264 -20.78 21.63 -8.00
N VAL A 265 -21.37 20.44 -7.88
CA VAL A 265 -22.82 20.24 -8.06
C VAL A 265 -23.60 20.98 -6.97
N ALA A 266 -23.16 20.88 -5.71
CA ALA A 266 -23.82 21.57 -4.59
C ALA A 266 -23.81 23.09 -4.78
N THR A 267 -22.68 23.68 -5.21
CA THR A 267 -22.56 25.12 -5.49
C THR A 267 -23.48 25.59 -6.62
N GLN A 268 -23.82 24.74 -7.59
CA GLN A 268 -24.74 25.11 -8.67
C GLN A 268 -26.22 24.96 -8.28
N VAL A 269 -26.52 24.06 -7.35
CA VAL A 269 -27.90 23.76 -6.91
C VAL A 269 -28.35 24.71 -5.80
N TRP A 270 -27.43 25.07 -4.91
CA TRP A 270 -27.64 26.04 -3.84
C TRP A 270 -27.76 27.45 -4.39
#